data_AF-A0A942VB71-F1
#
_entry.id   AF-A0A942VB71-F1
#
_cell.length_a   1.000
_cell.length_b   1.000
_cell.length_c   1.000
_cell.angle_alpha   90.00
_cell.angle_beta   90.00
_cell.angle_gamma   90.00
#
_symmetry.space_group_name_H-M   'P 1'
#
loop_
_entity.id
_entity.type
_entity.pdbx_description
1 polymer ?
#
loop_
_entity_poly.entity_id
_entity_poly.type
_entity_poly.pdbx_seq_one_letter_code
_entity_poly.pdbx_strand_id
1 'polypeptide(L)'
;MSLTDDWKTGKLKEGWYWILVKSATKPSPRFYFNSNVSDEGFDIRIEDGEREEDIIEVLAPCDYEELERLKAAKSNNRYFLESIKNMTTVLDYMTDENEKCESKIKKLEEENKQHKENCRYLEKENLRLDLTHRDNELRQKVEYIHELLEINETYKGLLKECKPALSHLGKWNTQRQNLLIRINAAIGESEEE
;
A
#
# COMPACT_ATOMS: atom_id res chain seq x y z
N MET A 1 67.85 -30.54 -10.48
CA MET A 1 67.29 -31.90 -10.58
C MET A 1 65.82 -31.73 -10.86
N SER A 2 65.33 -32.33 -11.95
CA SER A 2 63.90 -32.28 -12.31
C SER A 2 63.15 -33.36 -11.53
N LEU A 3 61.89 -33.11 -11.16
CA LEU A 3 61.00 -34.13 -10.58
C LEU A 3 60.87 -35.37 -11.48
N THR A 4 61.04 -35.19 -12.80
CA THR A 4 61.08 -36.29 -13.76
C THR A 4 62.32 -37.16 -13.59
N ASP A 5 63.48 -36.57 -13.28
CA ASP A 5 64.73 -37.31 -13.02
C ASP A 5 64.64 -38.04 -11.67
N ASP A 6 64.07 -37.38 -10.66
CA ASP A 6 63.86 -37.97 -9.33
C ASP A 6 62.87 -39.15 -9.41
N TRP A 7 61.82 -39.05 -10.22
CA TRP A 7 60.93 -40.17 -10.51
C TRP A 7 61.67 -41.33 -11.20
N LYS A 8 62.37 -41.09 -12.31
CA LYS A 8 63.12 -42.13 -13.04
C LYS A 8 64.19 -42.83 -12.21
N THR A 9 64.69 -42.16 -11.17
CA THR A 9 65.70 -42.70 -10.25
C THR A 9 65.12 -43.20 -8.93
N GLY A 10 63.79 -43.19 -8.77
CA GLY A 10 63.12 -43.69 -7.56
C GLY A 10 63.25 -42.81 -6.32
N LYS A 11 63.67 -41.57 -6.47
CA LYS A 11 63.93 -40.61 -5.39
C LYS A 11 62.76 -39.66 -5.10
N LEU A 12 61.66 -39.83 -5.83
CA LEU A 12 60.46 -39.04 -5.61
C LEU A 12 59.90 -39.31 -4.20
N LYS A 13 59.24 -38.33 -3.59
CA LYS A 13 58.53 -38.54 -2.32
C LYS A 13 57.23 -39.28 -2.60
N GLU A 14 56.78 -40.09 -1.65
CA GLU A 14 55.46 -40.73 -1.73
C GLU A 14 54.36 -39.66 -1.76
N GLY A 15 53.42 -39.79 -2.70
CA GLY A 15 52.36 -38.80 -2.89
C GLY A 15 51.83 -38.70 -4.30
N TRP A 16 50.83 -37.84 -4.49
CA TRP A 16 50.26 -37.54 -5.80
C TRP A 16 51.09 -36.48 -6.52
N TYR A 17 51.18 -36.57 -7.84
CA TYR A 17 51.83 -35.59 -8.69
C TYR A 17 51.01 -35.30 -9.95
N TRP A 18 51.21 -34.09 -10.48
CA TRP A 18 50.83 -33.71 -11.82
C TRP A 18 51.83 -34.25 -12.83
N ILE A 19 51.33 -34.91 -13.85
CA ILE A 19 52.14 -35.47 -14.94
C ILE A 19 51.61 -35.01 -16.30
N LEU A 20 52.49 -35.01 -17.29
CA LEU A 20 52.15 -34.90 -18.70
C LEU A 20 52.35 -36.26 -19.35
N VAL A 21 51.35 -36.77 -20.06
CA VAL A 21 51.38 -38.05 -20.77
C VAL A 21 51.25 -37.86 -22.27
N LYS A 22 51.78 -38.79 -23.07
CA LYS A 22 51.77 -38.73 -24.55
C LYS A 22 50.36 -38.60 -25.14
N SER A 23 49.39 -39.24 -24.51
CA SER A 23 47.97 -39.24 -24.90
C SER A 23 47.26 -37.92 -24.60
N ALA A 24 47.75 -37.12 -23.66
CA ALA A 24 47.04 -35.96 -23.12
C ALA A 24 47.71 -34.64 -23.52
N THR A 25 46.88 -33.69 -23.92
CA THR A 25 47.31 -32.31 -24.23
C THR A 25 47.42 -31.42 -22.99
N LYS A 26 47.07 -31.93 -21.80
CA LYS A 26 47.07 -31.19 -20.55
C LYS A 26 47.61 -32.05 -19.40
N PRO A 27 48.23 -31.42 -18.38
CA PRO A 27 48.64 -32.09 -17.15
C PRO A 27 47.47 -32.80 -16.44
N SER A 28 47.74 -33.97 -15.87
CA SER A 28 46.78 -34.79 -15.12
C SER A 28 47.34 -35.12 -13.72
N PRO A 29 46.55 -35.04 -12.63
CA PRO A 29 47.01 -35.27 -11.26
C PRO A 29 46.97 -36.75 -10.85
N ARG A 30 46.93 -37.67 -11.81
CA ARG A 30 46.58 -39.09 -11.61
C ARG A 30 47.80 -40.00 -11.39
N PHE A 31 48.90 -39.44 -10.92
CA PHE A 31 50.12 -40.17 -10.65
C PHE A 31 50.36 -40.27 -9.15
N TYR A 32 50.24 -41.46 -8.58
CA TYR A 32 50.64 -41.73 -7.19
C TYR A 32 51.95 -42.50 -7.18
N PHE A 33 52.97 -41.93 -6.55
CA PHE A 33 54.24 -42.60 -6.33
C PHE A 33 54.25 -43.25 -4.95
N ASN A 34 54.61 -44.54 -4.87
CA ASN A 34 54.81 -45.28 -3.63
C ASN A 34 56.15 -46.03 -3.67
N SER A 35 57.02 -45.76 -2.68
CA SER A 35 58.35 -46.37 -2.58
C SER A 35 58.38 -47.73 -1.87
N ASN A 36 57.26 -48.21 -1.33
CA ASN A 36 57.20 -49.38 -0.42
C ASN A 36 56.74 -50.70 -1.08
N VAL A 37 56.67 -50.78 -2.42
CA VAL A 37 56.33 -52.03 -3.13
C VAL A 37 57.62 -52.67 -3.69
N SER A 38 57.85 -53.93 -3.35
CA SER A 38 59.13 -54.62 -3.37
C SER A 38 59.67 -55.05 -4.75
N ASP A 39 61.00 -55.01 -4.86
CA ASP A 39 61.97 -55.82 -5.61
C ASP A 39 61.94 -55.93 -7.15
N GLU A 40 60.92 -55.46 -7.88
CA GLU A 40 60.98 -55.45 -9.38
C GLU A 40 60.49 -54.16 -10.06
N GLY A 41 60.13 -53.13 -9.33
CA GLY A 41 59.75 -51.83 -9.92
C GLY A 41 58.86 -51.02 -9.00
N PHE A 42 58.86 -49.70 -9.18
CA PHE A 42 57.95 -48.79 -8.48
C PHE A 42 56.50 -49.12 -8.90
N ASP A 43 55.59 -49.34 -7.95
CA ASP A 43 54.17 -49.56 -8.27
C ASP A 43 53.50 -48.22 -8.55
N ILE A 44 53.40 -47.88 -9.83
CA ILE A 44 52.73 -46.67 -10.30
C ILE A 44 51.28 -47.01 -10.59
N ARG A 45 50.38 -46.44 -9.79
CA ARG A 45 48.95 -46.53 -10.05
C ARG A 45 48.56 -45.41 -11.00
N ILE A 46 48.28 -45.78 -12.24
CA ILE A 46 47.68 -44.92 -13.25
C ILE A 46 46.26 -45.42 -13.51
N GLU A 47 45.25 -44.60 -13.23
CA GLU A 47 43.87 -44.92 -13.59
C GLU A 47 43.64 -44.67 -15.09
N ASP A 48 42.86 -45.53 -15.76
CA ASP A 48 42.46 -45.47 -17.18
C ASP A 48 43.48 -45.98 -18.24
N GLY A 49 44.16 -47.11 -18.01
CA GLY A 49 44.85 -47.86 -19.08
C GLY A 49 46.11 -47.21 -19.67
N GLU A 50 46.56 -46.11 -19.06
CA GLU A 50 47.85 -45.47 -19.35
C GLU A 50 48.99 -46.26 -18.69
N ARG A 51 50.12 -46.38 -19.38
CA ARG A 51 51.31 -47.08 -18.87
C ARG A 51 52.38 -46.10 -18.41
N GLU A 52 53.27 -46.56 -17.55
CA GLU A 52 54.43 -45.77 -17.09
C GLU A 52 55.23 -45.15 -18.25
N GLU A 53 55.37 -45.91 -19.34
CA GLU A 53 56.05 -45.54 -20.58
C GLU A 53 55.40 -44.35 -21.31
N ASP A 54 54.14 -44.03 -20.99
CA ASP A 54 53.39 -42.93 -21.58
C ASP A 54 53.63 -41.60 -20.87
N ILE A 55 54.27 -41.60 -19.69
CA ILE A 55 54.62 -40.40 -18.94
C ILE A 55 55.80 -39.70 -19.62
N ILE A 56 55.57 -38.45 -20.04
CA ILE A 56 56.58 -37.58 -20.61
C ILE A 56 57.33 -36.84 -19.50
N GLU A 57 56.59 -36.28 -18.54
CA GLU A 57 57.13 -35.37 -17.53
C GLU A 57 56.33 -35.42 -16.23
N VAL A 58 57.04 -35.41 -15.09
CA VAL A 58 56.48 -35.14 -13.76
C VAL A 58 56.68 -33.66 -13.44
N LEU A 59 55.57 -32.95 -13.23
CA LEU A 59 55.53 -31.49 -13.23
C LEU A 59 55.59 -30.90 -11.81
N ALA A 60 54.74 -31.38 -10.90
CA ALA A 60 54.64 -30.85 -9.54
C ALA A 60 53.93 -31.85 -8.61
N PRO A 61 54.20 -31.83 -7.29
CA PRO A 61 53.36 -32.51 -6.31
C PRO A 61 51.91 -32.02 -6.40
N CYS A 62 50.96 -32.91 -6.14
CA CYS A 62 49.53 -32.64 -6.06
C CYS A 62 49.01 -33.01 -4.68
N ASP A 63 48.24 -32.13 -4.07
CA ASP A 63 47.35 -32.51 -2.97
C ASP A 63 46.00 -32.90 -3.59
N TYR A 64 45.77 -34.20 -3.72
CA TYR A 64 44.56 -34.72 -4.33
C TYR A 64 43.32 -34.44 -3.49
N GLU A 65 43.44 -34.46 -2.16
CA GLU A 65 42.31 -34.13 -1.28
C GLU A 65 41.88 -32.69 -1.47
N GLU A 66 42.83 -31.76 -1.51
CA GLU A 66 42.55 -30.35 -1.75
C GLU A 66 41.96 -30.11 -3.15
N LEU A 67 42.45 -30.83 -4.17
CA LEU A 67 41.89 -30.76 -5.52
C LEU A 67 40.41 -31.20 -5.54
N GLU A 68 40.06 -32.31 -4.87
CA GLU A 68 38.67 -32.76 -4.78
C GLU A 68 37.80 -31.79 -3.97
N ARG A 69 38.32 -31.22 -2.87
CA ARG A 69 37.64 -30.16 -2.12
C ARG A 69 37.35 -28.94 -3.00
N LEU A 70 38.32 -28.49 -3.80
CA LEU A 70 38.16 -27.36 -4.72
C LEU A 70 37.17 -27.64 -5.84
N LYS A 71 37.16 -28.86 -6.39
CA LYS A 71 36.15 -29.28 -7.38
C LYS A 71 34.74 -29.28 -6.78
N ALA A 72 34.58 -29.81 -5.57
CA ALA A 72 33.30 -29.79 -4.86
C ALA A 72 32.84 -28.34 -4.57
N ALA A 73 33.75 -27.49 -4.07
CA ALA A 73 33.47 -26.08 -3.81
C ALA A 73 33.07 -25.32 -5.09
N LYS A 74 33.75 -25.60 -6.22
CA LYS A 74 33.41 -25.00 -7.52
C LYS A 74 32.00 -25.38 -7.97
N SER A 75 31.60 -26.64 -7.82
CA SER A 75 30.25 -27.09 -8.14
C SER A 75 29.20 -26.40 -7.27
N ASN A 76 29.44 -26.31 -5.96
CA ASN A 76 28.55 -25.60 -5.03
C ASN A 76 28.42 -24.11 -5.36
N ASN A 77 29.53 -23.44 -5.66
CA ASN A 77 29.53 -22.03 -6.07
C ASN A 77 28.70 -21.80 -7.35
N ARG A 78 28.72 -22.75 -8.30
CA ARG A 78 27.89 -22.68 -9.50
C ARG A 78 26.40 -22.68 -9.17
N TYR A 79 25.94 -23.57 -8.29
CA TYR A 79 24.54 -23.61 -7.86
C TYR A 79 24.13 -22.34 -7.11
N PHE A 80 25.03 -21.82 -6.27
CA PHE A 80 24.79 -20.58 -5.54
C PHE A 80 24.63 -19.37 -6.49
N LEU A 81 25.51 -19.25 -7.49
CA LEU A 81 25.42 -18.19 -8.50
C LEU A 81 24.10 -18.25 -9.30
N GLU A 82 23.64 -19.46 -9.64
CA GLU A 82 22.37 -19.60 -10.35
C GLU A 82 21.18 -19.23 -9.45
N SER A 83 21.25 -19.58 -8.17
CA SER A 83 20.25 -19.17 -7.18
C SER A 83 20.20 -17.65 -7.02
N ILE A 84 21.36 -16.97 -7.01
CA ILE A 84 21.42 -15.51 -6.97
C ILE A 84 20.71 -14.90 -8.18
N LYS A 85 20.99 -15.38 -9.41
CA LYS A 85 20.33 -14.85 -10.61
C LYS A 85 18.81 -14.96 -10.52
N ASN A 86 18.31 -16.12 -10.10
CA ASN A 86 16.88 -16.33 -9.93
C ASN A 86 16.28 -15.36 -8.89
N MET A 87 16.98 -15.14 -7.77
CA MET A 87 16.55 -14.17 -6.76
C MET A 87 16.55 -12.74 -7.31
N THR A 88 17.53 -12.36 -8.13
CA THR A 88 17.55 -11.05 -8.80
C THR A 88 16.32 -10.86 -9.69
N THR A 89 15.95 -11.86 -10.49
CA THR A 89 14.73 -11.79 -11.33
C THR A 89 13.46 -11.63 -10.49
N VAL A 90 13.37 -12.30 -9.34
CA VAL A 90 12.23 -12.14 -8.42
C VAL A 90 12.21 -10.73 -7.83
N LEU A 91 13.36 -10.19 -7.44
CA LEU A 91 13.46 -8.82 -6.92
C LEU A 91 13.04 -7.77 -7.96
N ASP A 92 13.45 -7.93 -9.22
CA ASP A 92 13.04 -7.04 -10.31
C ASP A 92 11.52 -7.06 -10.50
N TYR A 93 10.91 -8.26 -10.48
CA TYR A 93 9.46 -8.41 -10.56
C TYR A 93 8.74 -7.77 -9.37
N MET A 94 9.22 -8.00 -8.14
CA MET A 94 8.63 -7.39 -6.94
C MET A 94 8.76 -5.87 -6.95
N THR A 95 9.82 -5.33 -7.54
CA THR A 95 10.03 -3.88 -7.68
C THR A 95 8.99 -3.28 -8.64
N ASP A 96 8.80 -3.88 -9.82
CA ASP A 96 7.79 -3.44 -10.79
C ASP A 96 6.36 -3.50 -10.21
N GLU A 97 6.01 -4.58 -9.50
CA GLU A 97 4.70 -4.69 -8.85
C GLU A 97 4.51 -3.65 -7.73
N ASN A 98 5.56 -3.35 -6.96
CA ASN A 98 5.50 -2.29 -5.96
C ASN A 98 5.25 -0.91 -6.60
N GLU A 99 5.92 -0.58 -7.71
CA GLU A 99 5.71 0.68 -8.43
C GLU A 99 4.27 0.81 -8.96
N LYS A 100 3.68 -0.29 -9.44
CA LYS A 100 2.26 -0.33 -9.85
C LYS A 100 1.33 -0.12 -8.67
N CYS A 101 1.60 -0.76 -7.54
CA CYS A 101 0.83 -0.59 -6.31
C CYS A 101 0.88 0.86 -5.82
N GLU A 102 2.06 1.48 -5.76
CA GLU A 102 2.23 2.88 -5.37
C GLU A 102 1.46 3.84 -6.30
N SER A 103 1.51 3.59 -7.61
CA SER A 103 0.76 4.38 -8.59
C SER A 103 -0.74 4.28 -8.38
N LYS A 104 -1.25 3.08 -8.05
CA LYS A 104 -2.67 2.84 -7.75
C LYS A 104 -3.10 3.51 -6.44
N ILE A 105 -2.25 3.47 -5.41
CA ILE A 105 -2.50 4.16 -4.13
C ILE A 105 -2.66 5.66 -4.36
N LYS A 106 -1.72 6.29 -5.08
CA LYS A 106 -1.78 7.73 -5.40
C LYS A 106 -3.08 8.11 -6.12
N LYS A 107 -3.52 7.29 -7.08
CA LYS A 107 -4.77 7.54 -7.81
C LYS A 107 -5.99 7.47 -6.88
N LEU A 108 -6.06 6.46 -6.01
CA LEU A 108 -7.15 6.30 -5.05
C LEU A 108 -7.17 7.42 -4.01
N GLU A 109 -6.01 7.92 -3.58
CA GLU A 109 -5.91 9.05 -2.67
C GLU A 109 -6.50 10.33 -3.29
N GLU A 110 -6.20 10.60 -4.55
CA GLU A 110 -6.75 11.75 -5.27
C GLU A 110 -8.27 11.62 -5.49
N GLU A 111 -8.74 10.44 -5.90
CA GLU A 111 -10.18 10.17 -6.03
C GLU A 111 -10.93 10.38 -4.70
N ASN A 112 -10.35 9.91 -3.59
CA ASN A 112 -10.91 10.06 -2.25
C ASN A 112 -10.92 11.53 -1.80
N LYS A 113 -9.87 12.29 -2.13
CA LYS A 113 -9.82 13.74 -1.88
C LYS A 113 -10.95 14.46 -2.64
N GLN A 114 -11.12 14.17 -3.93
CA GLN A 114 -12.20 14.74 -4.73
C GLN A 114 -13.59 14.36 -4.18
N HIS A 115 -13.77 13.11 -3.74
CA HIS A 115 -15.03 12.67 -3.13
C HIS A 115 -15.35 13.42 -1.83
N LYS A 116 -14.35 13.65 -0.97
CA LYS A 116 -14.52 14.44 0.26
C LYS A 116 -14.93 15.87 -0.04
N GLU A 117 -14.36 16.50 -1.07
CA GLU A 117 -14.74 17.84 -1.50
C GLU A 117 -16.18 17.88 -2.03
N ASN A 118 -16.57 16.90 -2.85
CA ASN A 118 -17.93 16.77 -3.36
C ASN A 118 -18.96 16.59 -2.23
N CYS A 119 -18.68 15.74 -1.24
CA CYS A 119 -19.55 15.57 -0.08
C CYS A 119 -19.74 16.88 0.69
N ARG A 120 -18.65 17.61 0.97
CA ARG A 120 -18.72 18.92 1.64
C ARG A 120 -19.53 19.95 0.86
N TYR A 121 -19.43 19.93 -0.47
CA TYR A 121 -20.21 20.81 -1.34
C TYR A 121 -21.71 20.47 -1.25
N LEU A 122 -22.07 19.19 -1.38
CA LEU A 122 -23.45 18.74 -1.32
C LEU A 122 -24.10 18.98 0.06
N GLU A 123 -23.35 18.80 1.15
CA GLU A 123 -23.83 19.12 2.50
C GLU A 123 -24.18 20.61 2.64
N LYS A 124 -23.32 21.50 2.14
CA LYS A 124 -23.57 22.94 2.14
C LYS A 124 -24.78 23.31 1.29
N GLU A 125 -24.92 22.68 0.13
CA GLU A 125 -26.01 22.98 -0.79
C GLU A 125 -27.37 22.49 -0.24
N ASN A 126 -27.42 21.31 0.36
CA ASN A 126 -28.61 20.81 1.04
C ASN A 126 -29.03 21.74 2.18
N LEU A 127 -28.08 22.15 3.03
CA LEU A 127 -28.36 23.08 4.12
C LEU A 127 -28.88 24.44 3.59
N ARG A 128 -28.32 24.93 2.49
CA ARG A 128 -28.76 26.17 1.84
C ARG A 128 -30.20 26.06 1.34
N LEU A 129 -30.55 24.93 0.72
CA LEU A 129 -31.90 24.68 0.23
C LEU A 129 -32.91 24.59 1.38
N ASP A 130 -32.59 23.86 2.45
CA ASP A 130 -33.45 23.73 3.63
C ASP A 130 -33.71 25.09 4.30
N LEU A 131 -32.66 25.90 4.47
CA LEU A 131 -32.79 27.26 5.03
C LEU A 131 -33.64 28.15 4.14
N THR A 132 -33.42 28.10 2.82
CA THR A 132 -34.21 28.89 1.86
C THR A 132 -35.68 28.51 1.89
N HIS A 133 -35.99 27.21 1.97
CA HIS A 133 -37.36 26.72 2.07
C HIS A 133 -38.03 27.24 3.35
N ARG A 134 -37.35 27.13 4.49
CA ARG A 134 -37.87 27.57 5.78
C ARG A 134 -38.06 29.08 5.86
N ASP A 135 -37.15 29.86 5.30
CA ASP A 135 -37.28 31.32 5.21
C ASP A 135 -38.49 31.74 4.38
N ASN A 136 -38.77 31.04 3.28
CA ASN A 136 -39.95 31.29 2.47
C ASN A 136 -41.25 30.96 3.21
N GLU A 137 -41.31 29.84 3.93
CA GLU A 137 -42.47 29.51 4.77
C GLU A 137 -42.71 30.54 5.87
N LEU A 138 -41.65 31.00 6.52
CA LEU A 138 -41.74 32.04 7.55
C LEU A 138 -42.23 33.36 6.95
N ARG A 139 -41.72 33.75 5.78
CA ARG A 139 -42.15 34.95 5.07
C ARG A 139 -43.65 34.91 4.77
N GLN A 140 -44.16 33.82 4.23
CA GLN A 140 -45.60 33.65 3.95
C GLN A 140 -46.44 33.77 5.22
N LYS A 141 -45.99 33.16 6.33
CA LYS A 141 -46.69 33.28 7.63
C LYS A 141 -46.70 34.72 8.15
N VAL A 142 -45.59 35.44 7.99
CA VAL A 142 -45.49 36.85 8.38
C VAL A 142 -46.42 37.71 7.54
N GLU A 143 -46.46 37.51 6.22
CA GLU A 143 -47.40 38.21 5.31
C GLU A 143 -48.85 37.97 5.74
N TYR A 144 -49.24 36.71 6.00
CA TYR A 144 -50.57 36.38 6.48
C TYR A 144 -50.92 37.04 7.83
N ILE A 145 -49.97 37.12 8.77
CA ILE A 145 -50.18 37.84 10.04
C ILE A 145 -50.42 39.32 9.79
N HIS A 146 -49.70 39.96 8.87
CA HIS A 146 -49.93 41.37 8.53
C HIS A 146 -51.34 41.59 7.97
N GLU A 147 -51.81 40.72 7.06
CA GLU A 147 -53.18 40.77 6.54
C GLU A 147 -54.22 40.67 7.66
N LEU A 148 -54.03 39.74 8.60
CA LEU A 148 -54.93 39.58 9.75
C LEU A 148 -54.92 40.82 10.66
N LEU A 149 -53.77 41.47 10.85
CA LEU A 149 -53.66 42.70 11.62
C LEU A 149 -54.41 43.85 10.94
N GLU A 150 -54.29 44.02 9.62
CA GLU A 150 -55.03 45.04 8.87
C GLU A 150 -56.56 44.83 8.95
N ILE A 151 -57.00 43.58 8.81
CA ILE A 151 -58.42 43.22 8.96
C ILE A 151 -58.89 43.52 10.39
N ASN A 152 -58.11 43.18 11.40
CA ASN A 152 -58.45 43.44 12.79
C ASN A 152 -58.56 44.94 13.08
N GLU A 153 -57.64 45.77 12.57
CA GLU A 153 -57.72 47.22 12.70
C GLU A 153 -58.96 47.78 11.99
N THR A 154 -59.34 47.23 10.84
CA THR A 154 -60.60 47.58 10.16
C THR A 154 -61.82 47.26 11.04
N TYR A 155 -61.86 46.07 11.65
CA TYR A 155 -62.95 45.69 12.55
C TYR A 155 -63.00 46.59 13.80
N LYS A 156 -61.85 46.92 14.40
CA LYS A 156 -61.78 47.89 15.51
C LYS A 156 -62.34 49.25 15.10
N GLY A 157 -62.01 49.73 13.90
CA GLY A 157 -62.58 50.96 13.32
C GLY A 157 -64.11 50.92 13.25
N LEU A 158 -64.68 49.86 12.69
CA LEU A 158 -66.14 49.68 12.62
C LEU A 158 -66.80 49.61 14.01
N LEU A 159 -66.15 48.96 14.97
CA LEU A 159 -66.65 48.90 16.35
C LEU A 159 -66.64 50.29 17.01
N LYS A 160 -65.62 51.12 16.75
CA LYS A 160 -65.57 52.52 17.19
C LYS A 160 -66.72 53.35 16.60
N GLU A 161 -67.08 53.11 15.33
CA GLU A 161 -68.22 53.79 14.68
C GLU A 161 -69.57 53.33 15.23
N CYS A 162 -69.72 52.04 15.57
CA CYS A 162 -70.96 51.49 16.11
C CYS A 162 -71.21 51.89 17.57
N LYS A 163 -70.15 52.15 18.35
CA LYS A 163 -70.20 52.46 19.78
C LYS A 163 -71.10 53.67 20.11
N PRO A 164 -71.03 54.84 19.44
CA PRO A 164 -71.95 55.96 19.66
C PRO A 164 -73.43 55.61 19.39
N ALA A 165 -73.72 54.91 18.30
CA ALA A 165 -75.09 54.51 17.97
C ALA A 165 -75.68 53.62 19.08
N LEU A 166 -74.87 52.68 19.59
CA LEU A 166 -75.20 51.87 20.75
C LEU A 166 -75.31 52.68 22.04
N SER A 167 -74.64 53.82 22.21
CA SER A 167 -74.80 54.73 23.36
C SER A 167 -76.05 55.61 23.29
N HIS A 168 -76.72 55.70 22.14
CA HIS A 168 -77.95 56.50 21.97
C HIS A 168 -79.24 55.69 21.72
N LEU A 169 -79.16 54.36 21.56
CA LEU A 169 -80.30 53.47 21.28
C LEU A 169 -81.17 53.12 22.52
N GLY A 170 -82.34 53.77 22.67
CA GLY A 170 -83.45 53.30 23.52
C GLY A 170 -83.17 53.23 25.04
N LYS A 171 -84.07 52.56 25.80
CA LYS A 171 -83.92 52.38 27.26
C LYS A 171 -82.70 51.52 27.56
N TRP A 172 -81.93 51.95 28.55
CA TRP A 172 -80.74 51.25 29.03
C TRP A 172 -81.10 49.89 29.63
N ASN A 173 -80.42 48.82 29.21
CA ASN A 173 -80.61 47.46 29.71
C ASN A 173 -79.28 46.70 29.84
N THR A 174 -79.30 45.57 30.56
CA THR A 174 -78.12 44.76 30.87
C THR A 174 -77.44 44.19 29.62
N GLN A 175 -78.21 43.83 28.58
CA GLN A 175 -77.64 43.31 27.33
C GLN A 175 -76.80 44.34 26.60
N ARG A 176 -77.27 45.60 26.58
CA ARG A 176 -76.57 46.74 25.98
C ARG A 176 -75.30 47.10 26.74
N GLN A 177 -75.35 47.09 28.08
CA GLN A 177 -74.16 47.25 28.93
C GLN A 177 -73.10 46.19 28.61
N ASN A 178 -73.51 44.92 28.57
CA ASN A 178 -72.61 43.81 28.26
C ASN A 178 -72.00 43.92 26.85
N LEU A 179 -72.76 44.42 25.88
CA LEU A 179 -72.27 44.65 24.52
C LEU A 179 -71.22 45.77 24.48
N LEU A 180 -71.47 46.90 25.15
CA LEU A 180 -70.51 48.01 25.22
C LEU A 180 -69.21 47.61 25.92
N ILE A 181 -69.27 46.83 27.00
CA ILE A 181 -68.09 46.29 27.70
C ILE A 181 -67.26 45.41 26.74
N ARG A 182 -67.91 44.52 25.98
CA ARG A 182 -67.23 43.65 25.00
C ARG A 182 -66.62 44.44 23.85
N ILE A 183 -67.28 45.50 23.39
CA ILE A 183 -66.76 46.40 22.35
C ILE A 183 -65.51 47.13 22.86
N ASN A 184 -65.56 47.69 24.07
CA ASN A 184 -64.41 48.36 24.69
C ASN A 184 -63.23 47.40 24.84
N ALA A 185 -63.47 46.18 25.33
CA ALA A 185 -62.44 45.15 25.44
C ALA A 185 -61.83 44.77 24.07
N ALA A 186 -62.65 44.63 23.02
CA ALA A 186 -62.19 44.28 21.68
C ALA A 186 -61.37 45.40 21.00
N ILE A 187 -61.68 46.67 21.30
CA ILE A 187 -60.92 47.83 20.79
C ILE A 187 -59.63 48.05 21.60
N GLY A 188 -59.52 47.47 22.80
CA GLY A 188 -58.41 47.71 23.74
C GLY A 188 -58.61 48.95 24.60
N GLU A 189 -59.85 49.43 24.71
CA GLU A 189 -60.29 50.55 25.57
C GLU A 189 -60.89 50.03 26.89
N SER A 190 -60.40 48.90 27.43
CA SER A 190 -60.84 48.44 28.75
C SER A 190 -60.43 49.45 29.81
N GLU A 191 -61.39 49.84 30.65
CA GLU A 191 -61.21 50.77 31.78
C GLU A 191 -59.96 50.37 32.58
N GLU A 192 -58.93 51.22 32.56
CA GLU A 192 -58.04 51.35 33.71
C GLU A 192 -58.94 51.74 34.89
N GLU A 193 -58.90 50.95 35.96
CA GLU A 193 -59.71 51.08 37.18
C GLU A 193 -59.77 52.51 37.74
#